data_AF-A0A512CZI6-F1
#
_entry.id   AF-A0A512CZI6-F1
#
_cell.length_a   1.000
_cell.length_b   1.000
_cell.length_c   1.000
_cell.angle_alpha   90.00
_cell.angle_beta   90.00
_cell.angle_gamma   90.00
#
_symmetry.space_group_name_H-M   'P 1'
#
loop_
_entity.id
_entity.type
_entity.pdbx_description
1 polymer ?
#
loop_
_entity_poly.entity_id
_entity_poly.type
_entity_poly.pdbx_seq_one_letter_code
_entity_poly.pdbx_strand_id
1 'polypeptide(L)'
;MTGQPYWESAVEKQIREAQERGDFDNLPGAGKPLDLSDSGDPDWWVKRFAARENLDLGGALPGALALRQEAAGYPESLADVRTEAQVREIIEDYNRRVLADRLRPAVGNLPPLLAKTLDVDEMVEGWRPLRAVVDERQREAREAAAAARAAALAARPPWWRRLFRR
;
A
#
# COMPACT_ATOMS: atom_id res chain seq x y z
N MET A 1 -11.89 -55.17 -23.30
CA MET A 1 -11.79 -54.78 -21.87
C MET A 1 -10.36 -54.34 -21.61
N THR A 2 -10.09 -53.04 -21.66
CA THR A 2 -8.75 -52.48 -21.43
C THR A 2 -8.83 -51.55 -20.22
N GLY A 3 -8.36 -52.03 -19.07
CA GLY A 3 -8.27 -51.27 -17.84
C GLY A 3 -7.08 -50.32 -17.89
N GLN A 4 -7.33 -49.02 -17.72
CA GLN A 4 -6.26 -48.02 -17.57
C GLN A 4 -5.58 -48.21 -16.20
N PRO A 5 -4.25 -48.11 -16.10
CA PRO A 5 -3.52 -48.26 -14.84
C PRO A 5 -3.82 -47.09 -13.89
N TYR A 6 -4.23 -47.44 -12.67
CA TYR A 6 -4.66 -46.54 -11.59
C TYR A 6 -3.43 -45.96 -10.86
N TRP A 7 -2.78 -44.94 -11.43
CA TRP A 7 -1.78 -44.16 -10.70
C TRP A 7 -2.47 -42.93 -10.11
N GLU A 8 -2.54 -42.87 -8.77
CA GLU A 8 -3.03 -41.69 -8.05
C GLU A 8 -2.08 -40.52 -8.34
N SER A 9 -2.64 -39.38 -8.77
CA SER A 9 -1.84 -38.15 -8.92
C SER A 9 -1.24 -37.77 -7.57
N ALA A 10 -0.03 -37.20 -7.57
CA ALA A 10 0.59 -36.71 -6.34
C ALA A 10 -0.32 -35.75 -5.55
N VAL A 11 -1.18 -35.00 -6.26
CA VAL A 11 -2.18 -34.11 -5.64
C VAL A 11 -3.29 -34.90 -4.95
N GLU A 12 -3.85 -35.92 -5.63
CA GLU A 12 -4.90 -36.78 -5.07
C GLU A 12 -4.40 -37.53 -3.83
N LYS A 13 -3.17 -38.07 -3.90
CA LYS A 13 -2.52 -38.73 -2.77
C LYS A 13 -2.39 -37.79 -1.55
N GLN A 14 -2.00 -36.54 -1.77
CA GLN A 14 -1.90 -35.53 -0.69
C GLN A 14 -3.26 -35.19 -0.09
N ILE A 15 -4.31 -35.08 -0.90
CA ILE A 15 -5.68 -34.82 -0.42
C ILE A 15 -6.15 -35.99 0.45
N ARG A 16 -5.97 -37.24 -0.01
CA ARG A 16 -6.37 -38.43 0.74
C ARG A 16 -5.62 -38.55 2.06
N GLU A 17 -4.29 -38.37 2.05
CA GLU A 17 -3.49 -38.40 3.29
C GLU A 17 -3.92 -37.29 4.28
N ALA A 18 -4.26 -36.09 3.79
CA ALA A 18 -4.78 -35.02 4.64
C ALA A 18 -6.18 -35.33 5.22
N GLN A 19 -7.05 -35.98 4.45
CA GLN A 19 -8.34 -36.48 4.95
C GLN A 19 -8.15 -37.58 6.00
N GLU A 20 -7.26 -38.55 5.78
CA GLU A 20 -6.96 -39.64 6.73
C GLU A 20 -6.39 -39.11 8.06
N ARG A 21 -5.65 -38.01 8.03
CA ARG A 21 -5.15 -37.32 9.24
C ARG A 21 -6.22 -36.49 9.96
N GLY A 22 -7.39 -36.28 9.36
CA GLY A 22 -8.42 -35.41 9.90
C GLY A 22 -8.10 -33.92 9.77
N ASP A 23 -7.21 -33.51 8.85
CA ASP A 23 -6.86 -32.09 8.63
C ASP A 23 -8.09 -31.25 8.18
N PHE A 24 -9.14 -31.91 7.69
CA PHE A 24 -10.43 -31.31 7.32
C PHE A 24 -11.53 -31.43 8.40
N ASP A 25 -11.23 -32.05 9.55
CA ASP A 25 -12.19 -32.15 10.65
C ASP A 25 -12.22 -30.84 11.47
N ASN A 26 -13.39 -30.50 12.03
CA ASN A 26 -13.60 -29.31 12.87
C ASN A 26 -13.21 -27.97 12.22
N LEU A 27 -13.28 -27.86 10.89
CA LEU A 27 -12.98 -26.60 10.21
C LEU A 27 -13.92 -25.47 10.69
N PRO A 28 -13.41 -24.22 10.77
CA PRO A 28 -14.25 -23.07 11.04
C PRO A 28 -15.38 -22.97 10.00
N GLY A 29 -16.61 -23.21 10.44
CA GLY A 29 -17.79 -23.20 9.57
C GLY A 29 -18.29 -24.57 9.12
N ALA A 30 -17.64 -25.67 9.52
CA ALA A 30 -18.12 -27.03 9.23
C ALA A 30 -19.55 -27.22 9.76
N GLY A 31 -20.46 -27.68 8.89
CA GLY A 31 -21.87 -27.92 9.20
C GLY A 31 -22.74 -26.67 9.38
N LYS A 32 -22.18 -25.46 9.27
CA LYS A 32 -22.95 -24.21 9.31
C LYS A 32 -23.45 -23.85 7.89
N PRO A 33 -24.64 -23.26 7.76
CA PRO A 33 -25.11 -22.78 6.46
C PRO A 33 -24.14 -21.73 5.90
N LEU A 34 -23.86 -21.82 4.60
CA LEU A 34 -23.08 -20.81 3.90
C LEU A 34 -23.89 -19.52 3.82
N ASP A 35 -23.27 -18.42 4.22
CA ASP A 35 -23.83 -17.10 4.00
C ASP A 35 -23.53 -16.65 2.57
N LEU A 36 -24.57 -16.61 1.74
CA LEU A 36 -24.53 -16.26 0.33
C LEU A 36 -25.34 -14.98 0.04
N SER A 37 -25.59 -14.13 1.04
CA SER A 37 -26.34 -12.87 0.86
C SER A 37 -25.82 -12.02 -0.29
N ASP A 38 -24.51 -12.08 -0.55
CA ASP A 38 -23.80 -11.24 -1.51
C ASP A 38 -23.62 -11.93 -2.87
N SER A 39 -24.11 -13.16 -3.07
CA SER A 39 -23.82 -13.96 -4.28
C SER A 39 -24.39 -13.39 -5.57
N GLY A 40 -25.25 -12.37 -5.49
CA GLY A 40 -25.75 -11.63 -6.66
C GLY A 40 -24.72 -10.68 -7.27
N ASP A 41 -23.63 -10.39 -6.56
CA ASP A 41 -22.49 -9.62 -7.05
C ASP A 41 -21.48 -10.57 -7.72
N PRO A 42 -21.09 -10.39 -9.00
CA PRO A 42 -20.07 -11.22 -9.65
C PRO A 42 -18.74 -11.31 -8.90
N ASP A 43 -18.37 -10.26 -8.16
CA ASP A 43 -17.11 -10.14 -7.43
C ASP A 43 -17.23 -10.48 -5.92
N TRP A 44 -18.34 -11.11 -5.51
CA TRP A 44 -18.65 -11.41 -4.09
C TRP A 44 -17.50 -12.14 -3.36
N TRP A 45 -16.85 -13.08 -4.04
CA TRP A 45 -15.78 -13.89 -3.48
C TRP A 45 -14.48 -13.07 -3.31
N VAL A 46 -14.18 -12.14 -4.23
CA VAL A 46 -13.02 -11.24 -4.15
C VAL A 46 -13.19 -10.29 -2.97
N LYS A 47 -14.39 -9.72 -2.81
CA LYS A 47 -14.72 -8.82 -1.70
C LYS A 47 -14.63 -9.53 -0.35
N ARG A 48 -15.15 -10.77 -0.24
CA ARG A 48 -15.01 -11.60 0.97
C ARG A 48 -13.57 -11.96 1.27
N PHE A 49 -12.79 -12.32 0.25
CA PHE A 49 -11.37 -12.63 0.41
C PHE A 49 -10.59 -11.40 0.90
N ALA A 50 -10.79 -10.25 0.27
CA ALA A 50 -10.14 -9.01 0.67
C ALA A 50 -10.52 -8.58 2.09
N ALA A 51 -11.79 -8.70 2.47
CA ALA A 51 -12.24 -8.40 3.83
C ALA A 51 -11.64 -9.36 4.86
N ARG A 52 -11.57 -10.67 4.57
CA ARG A 52 -11.03 -11.68 5.47
C ARG A 52 -9.53 -11.53 5.69
N GLU A 53 -8.77 -11.29 4.62
CA GLU A 53 -7.32 -11.14 4.66
C GLU A 53 -6.88 -9.68 4.95
N ASN A 54 -7.84 -8.78 5.20
CA ASN A 54 -7.61 -7.34 5.41
C ASN A 54 -6.71 -6.71 4.32
N LEU A 55 -6.98 -7.06 3.06
CA LEU A 55 -6.21 -6.57 1.92
C LEU A 55 -6.55 -5.11 1.64
N ASP A 56 -5.52 -4.30 1.41
CA ASP A 56 -5.69 -2.96 0.90
C ASP A 56 -6.05 -3.01 -0.60
N LEU A 57 -7.34 -2.83 -0.89
CA LEU A 57 -7.84 -2.72 -2.26
C LEU A 57 -7.64 -1.32 -2.85
N GLY A 58 -7.03 -0.38 -2.13
CA GLY A 58 -6.72 0.98 -2.60
C GLY A 58 -5.95 0.98 -3.93
N GLY A 59 -4.99 0.06 -4.07
CA GLY A 59 -4.21 -0.11 -5.32
C GLY A 59 -4.98 -0.69 -6.51
N ALA A 60 -6.19 -1.24 -6.28
CA ALA A 60 -7.06 -1.81 -7.31
C ALA A 60 -8.32 -0.98 -7.56
N LEU A 61 -8.40 0.24 -7.01
CA LEU A 61 -9.56 1.11 -7.19
C LEU A 61 -9.76 1.47 -8.67
N PRO A 62 -11.00 1.41 -9.19
CA PRO A 62 -11.32 1.92 -10.52
C PRO A 62 -10.90 3.39 -10.69
N GLY A 63 -10.45 3.77 -11.89
CA GLY A 63 -9.76 5.04 -12.21
C GLY A 63 -10.20 6.27 -11.39
N ALA A 64 -11.47 6.67 -11.50
CA ALA A 64 -11.99 7.84 -10.79
C ALA A 64 -11.94 7.75 -9.25
N LEU A 65 -12.11 6.56 -8.68
CA LEU A 65 -12.02 6.34 -7.23
C LEU A 65 -10.57 6.43 -6.75
N ALA A 66 -9.62 5.87 -7.50
CA ALA A 66 -8.20 5.99 -7.20
C ALA A 66 -7.77 7.47 -7.22
N LEU A 67 -8.20 8.24 -8.23
CA LEU A 67 -7.92 9.67 -8.32
C LEU A 67 -8.55 10.48 -7.17
N ARG A 68 -9.76 10.13 -6.74
CA ARG A 68 -10.39 10.75 -5.57
C ARG A 68 -9.66 10.45 -4.27
N GLN A 69 -9.18 9.22 -4.10
CA GLN A 69 -8.38 8.84 -2.94
C GLN A 69 -7.05 9.59 -2.91
N GLU A 70 -6.36 9.67 -4.06
CA GLU A 70 -5.13 10.45 -4.20
C GLU A 70 -5.37 11.93 -3.86
N ALA A 71 -6.42 12.54 -4.41
CA ALA A 71 -6.79 13.92 -4.11
C ALA A 71 -7.18 14.17 -2.65
N ALA A 72 -7.69 13.15 -1.95
CA ALA A 72 -8.01 13.25 -0.53
C ALA A 72 -6.77 13.22 0.36
N GLY A 73 -5.62 12.76 -0.16
CA GLY A 73 -4.34 12.78 0.54
C GLY A 73 -3.53 14.07 0.36
N TYR A 74 -4.01 15.01 -0.48
CA TYR A 74 -3.36 16.30 -0.66
C TYR A 74 -3.92 17.37 0.29
N PRO A 75 -3.07 18.26 0.82
CA PRO A 75 -1.64 18.44 0.50
C PRO A 75 -0.67 17.60 1.34
N GLU A 76 -1.13 16.82 2.32
CA GLU A 76 -0.29 16.15 3.31
C GLU A 76 0.75 15.19 2.71
N SER A 77 0.35 14.44 1.67
CA SER A 77 1.25 13.52 0.96
C SER A 77 2.41 14.22 0.23
N LEU A 78 2.29 15.53 -0.03
CA LEU A 78 3.34 16.32 -0.68
C LEU A 78 4.43 16.79 0.31
N ALA A 79 4.22 16.64 1.62
CA ALA A 79 5.14 17.19 2.63
C ALA A 79 6.60 16.69 2.45
N ASP A 80 6.78 15.46 1.95
CA ASP A 80 8.10 14.88 1.71
C ASP A 80 8.78 15.39 0.42
N VAL A 81 8.01 15.96 -0.51
CA VAL A 81 8.52 16.54 -1.77
C VAL A 81 9.41 17.73 -1.43
N ARG A 82 10.58 17.82 -2.08
CA ARG A 82 11.64 18.79 -1.68
C ARG A 82 11.50 20.16 -2.32
N THR A 83 10.96 20.23 -3.53
CA THR A 83 10.97 21.45 -4.31
C THR A 83 9.57 21.79 -4.79
N GLU A 84 9.29 23.08 -4.90
CA GLU A 84 8.03 23.58 -5.45
C GLU A 84 7.82 23.08 -6.88
N ALA A 85 8.88 23.06 -7.70
CA ALA A 85 8.81 22.57 -9.08
C ALA A 85 8.30 21.12 -9.16
N GLN A 86 8.74 20.25 -8.23
CA GLN A 86 8.24 18.86 -8.16
C GLN A 86 6.78 18.80 -7.73
N VAL A 87 6.36 19.64 -6.78
CA VAL A 87 4.95 19.72 -6.38
C VAL A 87 4.08 20.12 -7.56
N ARG A 88 4.49 21.14 -8.32
CA ARG A 88 3.78 21.58 -9.53
C ARG A 88 3.68 20.46 -10.56
N GLU A 89 4.78 19.76 -10.83
CA GLU A 89 4.82 18.62 -11.73
C GLU A 89 3.85 17.50 -11.31
N ILE A 90 3.83 17.15 -10.01
CA ILE A 90 2.93 16.13 -9.46
C ILE A 90 1.46 16.52 -9.65
N ILE A 91 1.09 17.75 -9.32
CA ILE A 91 -0.30 18.21 -9.43
C ILE A 91 -0.72 18.36 -10.90
N GLU A 92 0.17 18.79 -11.78
CA GLU A 92 -0.08 18.84 -13.22
C GLU A 92 -0.28 17.45 -13.82
N ASP A 93 0.52 16.46 -13.42
CA ASP A 93 0.33 15.07 -13.84
C ASP A 93 -0.99 14.50 -13.31
N TYR A 94 -1.31 14.74 -12.04
CA TYR A 94 -2.60 14.38 -11.46
C TYR A 94 -3.76 14.98 -12.28
N ASN A 95 -3.72 16.28 -12.57
CA ASN A 95 -4.75 16.95 -13.37
C ASN A 95 -4.86 16.37 -14.77
N ARG A 96 -3.74 16.01 -15.41
CA ARG A 96 -3.73 15.33 -16.71
C ARG A 96 -4.41 13.97 -16.65
N ARG A 97 -4.14 13.18 -15.59
CA ARG A 97 -4.78 11.88 -15.36
C ARG A 97 -6.28 12.01 -15.10
N VAL A 98 -6.71 13.03 -14.36
CA VAL A 98 -8.14 13.34 -14.16
C VAL A 98 -8.82 13.65 -15.49
N LEU A 99 -8.21 14.49 -16.33
CA LEU A 99 -8.78 14.83 -17.63
C LEU A 99 -8.83 13.62 -18.57
N ALA A 100 -7.78 12.78 -18.57
CA ALA A 100 -7.76 11.54 -19.34
C ALA A 100 -8.85 10.55 -18.90
N ASP A 101 -9.10 10.43 -17.59
CA ASP A 101 -10.16 9.56 -17.06
C ASP A 101 -11.56 10.05 -17.46
N ARG A 102 -11.79 11.37 -17.49
CA ARG A 102 -13.05 11.97 -17.96
C ARG A 102 -13.38 11.66 -19.42
N LEU A 103 -12.36 11.41 -20.24
CA LEU A 103 -12.52 11.07 -21.65
C LEU A 103 -12.79 9.57 -21.89
N ARG A 104 -12.71 8.73 -20.85
CA ARG A 104 -12.97 7.31 -20.99
C ARG A 104 -14.46 7.05 -21.22
N PRO A 105 -14.83 6.08 -22.08
CA PRO A 105 -16.21 5.64 -22.21
C PRO A 105 -16.75 5.18 -20.86
N ALA A 106 -17.97 5.59 -20.53
CA ALA A 106 -18.65 5.08 -19.35
C ALA A 106 -18.89 3.58 -19.50
N VAL A 107 -18.46 2.80 -18.51
CA VAL A 107 -18.70 1.36 -18.45
C VAL A 107 -19.78 1.09 -17.40
N GLY A 108 -20.86 0.45 -17.83
CA GLY A 108 -22.01 0.11 -16.98
C GLY A 108 -23.15 1.13 -17.02
N ASN A 109 -24.18 0.88 -16.22
CA ASN A 109 -25.43 1.66 -16.20
C ASN A 109 -25.44 2.81 -15.18
N LEU A 110 -24.36 3.00 -14.43
CA LEU A 110 -24.25 4.06 -13.42
C LEU A 110 -23.59 5.31 -14.02
N PRO A 111 -23.98 6.52 -13.60
CA PRO A 111 -23.28 7.74 -13.97
C PRO A 111 -21.79 7.65 -13.59
N PRO A 112 -20.87 8.09 -14.46
CA PRO A 112 -19.44 8.01 -14.18
C PRO A 112 -19.09 8.88 -12.97
N LEU A 113 -18.30 8.33 -12.05
CA LEU A 113 -17.72 9.10 -10.96
C LEU A 113 -16.63 10.02 -11.52
N LEU A 114 -16.57 11.26 -11.03
CA LEU A 114 -15.61 12.25 -11.50
C LEU A 114 -14.71 12.73 -10.37
N ALA A 115 -13.40 12.69 -10.60
CA ALA A 115 -12.41 13.34 -9.75
C ALA A 115 -12.32 14.84 -10.07
N LYS A 116 -12.07 15.66 -9.03
CA LYS A 116 -11.83 17.10 -9.18
C LYS A 116 -10.40 17.34 -9.65
N THR A 117 -10.22 18.33 -10.52
CA THR A 117 -8.90 18.91 -10.77
C THR A 117 -8.54 19.81 -9.59
N LEU A 118 -7.25 19.95 -9.32
CA LEU A 118 -6.71 20.76 -8.22
C LEU A 118 -6.02 21.99 -8.78
N ASP A 119 -6.12 23.10 -8.07
CA ASP A 119 -5.37 24.30 -8.40
C ASP A 119 -3.91 24.14 -7.96
N VAL A 120 -2.97 24.36 -8.89
CA VAL A 120 -1.55 24.10 -8.64
C VAL A 120 -0.98 25.09 -7.62
N ASP A 121 -1.37 26.36 -7.71
CA ASP A 121 -0.87 27.39 -6.81
C ASP A 121 -1.43 27.21 -5.40
N GLU A 122 -2.72 26.86 -5.27
CA GLU A 122 -3.33 26.51 -3.98
C GLU A 122 -2.60 25.35 -3.29
N MET A 123 -2.25 24.30 -4.05
CA MET A 123 -1.52 23.14 -3.51
C MET A 123 -0.10 23.50 -3.09
N VAL A 124 0.58 24.35 -3.86
CA VAL A 124 1.92 24.85 -3.49
C VAL A 124 1.85 25.66 -2.19
N GLU A 125 0.88 26.56 -2.06
CA GLU A 125 0.71 27.38 -0.85
C GLU A 125 0.37 26.52 0.38
N GLY A 126 -0.43 25.47 0.22
CA GLY A 126 -0.67 24.47 1.29
C GLY A 126 0.56 23.63 1.65
N TRP A 127 1.43 23.34 0.67
CA TRP A 127 2.64 22.54 0.86
C TRP A 127 3.76 23.29 1.61
N ARG A 128 3.97 24.59 1.33
CA ARG A 128 5.04 25.39 1.94
C ARG A 128 5.13 25.27 3.48
N PRO A 129 4.04 25.44 4.26
CA PRO A 129 4.13 25.32 5.72
C PRO A 129 4.42 23.89 6.18
N LEU A 130 3.86 22.88 5.51
CA LEU A 130 4.12 21.47 5.82
C LEU A 130 5.60 21.14 5.61
N ARG A 131 6.18 21.62 4.51
CA ARG A 131 7.60 21.45 4.21
C ARG A 131 8.50 22.12 5.24
N ALA A 132 8.16 23.32 5.69
CA ALA A 132 8.93 24.03 6.71
C ALA A 132 9.08 23.21 8.00
N VAL A 133 7.99 22.58 8.45
CA VAL A 133 8.00 21.69 9.63
C VAL A 133 8.88 20.46 9.40
N VAL A 134 8.82 19.84 8.22
CA VAL A 134 9.67 18.69 7.88
C VAL A 134 11.15 19.09 7.84
N ASP A 135 11.47 20.26 7.27
CA ASP A 135 12.83 20.76 7.18
C ASP A 135 13.42 21.08 8.56
N GLU A 136 12.64 21.67 9.47
CA GLU A 136 13.06 21.91 10.86
C GLU A 136 13.41 20.60 11.57
N ARG A 137 12.50 19.61 11.53
CA ARG A 137 12.76 18.28 12.09
C ARG A 137 14.00 17.62 11.48
N GLN A 138 14.21 17.78 10.17
CA GLN A 138 15.40 17.25 9.51
C GLN A 138 16.69 17.96 9.93
N ARG A 139 16.64 19.27 10.19
CA ARG A 139 17.79 20.03 10.71
C ARG A 139 18.14 19.58 12.11
N GLU A 140 17.16 19.52 13.01
CA GLU A 140 17.34 19.03 14.38
C GLU A 140 17.92 17.61 14.39
N ALA A 141 17.38 16.71 13.57
CA ALA A 141 17.88 15.34 13.45
C ALA A 141 19.34 15.30 12.94
N ARG A 142 19.71 16.16 11.98
CA ARG A 142 21.09 16.27 11.48
C ARG A 142 22.04 16.82 12.54
N GLU A 143 21.62 17.83 13.29
CA GLU A 143 22.40 18.41 14.38
C GLU A 143 22.60 17.41 15.52
N ALA A 144 21.54 16.72 15.93
CA ALA A 144 21.60 15.65 16.91
C ALA A 144 22.52 14.50 16.45
N ALA A 145 22.42 14.08 15.18
CA ALA A 145 23.32 13.08 14.61
C ALA A 145 24.78 13.54 14.57
N ALA A 146 25.03 14.81 14.24
CA ALA A 146 26.36 15.40 14.24
C ALA A 146 26.95 15.48 15.67
N ALA A 147 26.14 15.91 16.66
CA ALA A 147 26.52 15.96 18.06
C ALA A 147 26.82 14.56 18.62
N ALA A 148 25.96 13.58 18.33
CA ALA A 148 26.17 12.18 18.72
C ALA A 148 27.47 11.63 18.10
N ARG A 149 27.74 11.93 16.83
CA ARG A 149 28.99 11.55 16.16
C ARG A 149 30.21 12.20 16.80
N ALA A 150 30.13 13.48 17.15
CA ALA A 150 31.20 14.19 17.85
C ALA A 150 31.47 13.60 19.24
N ALA A 151 30.42 13.32 20.02
CA ALA A 151 30.52 12.68 21.32
C ALA A 151 31.12 11.26 21.22
N ALA A 152 30.70 10.47 20.23
CA ALA A 152 31.26 9.15 19.98
C ALA A 152 32.75 9.19 19.61
N LEU A 153 33.20 10.19 18.85
CA LEU A 153 34.62 10.39 18.55
C LEU A 153 35.41 10.79 19.80
N ALA A 154 34.86 11.65 20.66
CA ALA A 154 35.49 12.07 21.92
C ALA A 154 35.60 10.93 22.95
N ALA A 155 34.62 10.00 22.97
CA ALA A 155 34.61 8.86 23.90
C ALA A 155 35.59 7.72 23.52
N ARG A 156 36.21 7.77 22.33
CA ARG A 156 37.17 6.73 21.90
C ARG A 156 38.49 6.92 22.65
N PRO A 157 38.99 5.91 23.37
CA PRO A 157 40.28 6.01 24.04
C PRO A 157 41.37 6.23 22.98
N PRO A 158 42.31 7.18 23.21
CA PRO A 158 43.30 7.51 22.22
C PRO A 158 44.24 6.32 21.97
N TRP A 159 44.66 6.14 20.71
CA TRP A 159 45.42 4.99 20.23
C TRP A 159 46.70 4.71 21.05
N TRP A 160 47.38 5.75 21.55
CA TRP A 160 48.57 5.61 22.38
C TRP A 160 48.30 4.92 23.72
N ARG A 161 47.10 5.08 24.33
CA ARG A 161 46.73 4.33 25.55
C ARG A 161 46.59 2.83 25.33
N ARG A 162 46.41 2.38 24.08
CA ARG A 162 46.40 0.96 23.73
C ARG A 162 47.80 0.37 23.52
N LEU A 163 48.80 1.20 23.25
CA LEU A 163 50.19 0.78 23.06
C LEU A 163 50.98 0.65 24.37
N PHE A 164 50.57 1.35 25.43
CA PHE A 164 51.26 1.34 26.73
C PHE A 164 50.64 0.41 27.79
N ARG A 165 49.65 -0.41 27.43
CA ARG A 165 49.07 -1.42 28.33
C ARG A 165 49.68 -2.79 28.01
N ARG A 166 50.87 -3.08 28.55
CA ARG A 166 51.54 -4.37 28.49
C ARG A 166 52.06 -4.74 29.86
#